data_AF-A0A7S1FCD0-F1
#
_entry.id   AF-A0A7S1FCD0-F1
#
_cell.length_a   1.000
_cell.length_b   1.000
_cell.length_c   1.000
_cell.angle_alpha   90.00
_cell.angle_beta   90.00
_cell.angle_gamma   90.00
#
_symmetry.space_group_name_H-M   'P 1'
#
loop_
_entity.id
_entity.type
_entity.pdbx_description
1 polymer ?
#
loop_
_entity_poly.entity_id
_entity_poly.type
_entity_poly.pdbx_seq_one_letter_code
_entity_poly.pdbx_strand_id
1 'polypeptide(L)'
;WLKSSWTNSLLGEFPFASAVFAFMLVLLACALAVTVADDPLYQAYRPPRQTPTQAAVIENITAFARRRSDEAKLWVLQYLGSEAVRSRLHESLQTLTDDELLERFTWEFERLPIFHNAPSSQLDLNESGIHDDSDVDVSVRDGYLQNPCIREVLGGNEMSMFGPPMNYGYTRFFEIMGMPKTSFADPNWPLRQADECFIFNANNLRKTSLGNVFYGAMTWVLNPKVLENTLIVEVWDAGNTYLFGGATNVSFPGFGTRRDWYHLVQMHEALFNLPYPDWFNVPNATCCNYSLADLFNRWWVPDTPPPISGMLLTNPYYEIMVAGNVWLPEDLLYGLVKFSDVDSYTGVRHMGQWGSVAGSKLRAFLKESGRPLIWADADDSEMLIDPTVGHIAGGRITAADIVAWEALWESIADLTPVEQALRFSWLAASAPPHLKFHYPSWATRSACAQEELDPLKMVMGTDGNGDCVYWDASRPEQWEVLNDGSCEASDSSRAQFSSLADCVVASSQTKWGCVRLPASESGTHVDIAYCVPNPTGNHSSMGICEASCFPSTTPESHVSVFV
;
A
#
# COMPACT_ATOMS: atom_id res chain seq x y z
N TRP A 1 -6.58 56.48 59.69
CA TRP A 1 -7.37 55.94 60.82
C TRP A 1 -8.20 54.80 60.25
N LEU A 2 -8.00 53.51 60.51
CA LEU A 2 -7.18 52.68 61.41
C LEU A 2 -7.12 51.30 60.69
N LYS A 3 -5.94 50.66 60.58
CA LYS A 3 -5.57 49.37 61.24
C LYS A 3 -6.62 48.25 61.04
N SER A 4 -6.32 47.04 60.56
CA SER A 4 -5.32 46.09 61.06
C SER A 4 -5.43 44.74 60.30
N SER A 5 -4.28 44.05 60.12
CA SER A 5 -4.04 42.58 60.11
C SER A 5 -5.00 41.69 59.29
N TRP A 6 -4.53 40.80 58.41
CA TRP A 6 -3.88 39.53 58.78
C TRP A 6 -2.71 39.15 57.86
N THR A 7 -1.75 38.50 58.50
CA THR A 7 -0.42 38.09 58.07
C THR A 7 -0.38 36.71 57.42
N ASN A 8 0.55 36.59 56.46
CA ASN A 8 1.53 35.51 56.26
C ASN A 8 1.15 34.17 55.60
N SER A 9 2.01 33.88 54.61
CA SER A 9 2.73 32.61 54.40
C SER A 9 2.00 31.53 53.63
N LEU A 10 2.26 31.43 52.32
CA LEU A 10 2.43 30.17 51.57
C LEU A 10 2.91 30.39 50.12
N LEU A 11 3.85 31.31 49.91
CA LEU A 11 4.64 31.39 48.66
C LEU A 11 6.11 31.18 49.03
N GLY A 12 6.42 29.92 49.36
CA GLY A 12 7.78 29.43 49.31
C GLY A 12 8.10 29.11 47.85
N GLU A 13 8.99 29.89 47.27
CA GLU A 13 9.65 29.62 46.00
C GLU A 13 10.25 28.21 46.03
N PHE A 14 9.74 27.30 45.19
CA PHE A 14 10.41 26.04 44.87
C PHE A 14 10.98 26.12 43.44
N PRO A 15 12.15 26.75 43.23
CA PRO A 15 12.85 26.72 41.94
C PRO A 15 13.24 25.29 41.53
N PHE A 16 13.21 24.34 42.47
CA PHE A 16 13.48 22.93 42.22
C PHE A 16 12.39 22.22 41.41
N ALA A 17 11.10 22.55 41.57
CA ALA A 17 10.04 21.82 40.87
C ALA A 17 10.05 22.10 39.36
N SER A 18 10.34 23.35 38.97
CA SER A 18 10.38 23.75 37.55
C SER A 18 11.65 23.23 36.85
N ALA A 19 12.79 23.21 37.54
CA ALA A 19 14.03 22.61 37.02
C ALA A 19 13.94 21.09 36.88
N VAL A 20 13.33 20.40 37.84
CA VAL A 20 13.12 18.94 37.75
C VAL A 20 12.13 18.59 36.64
N PHE A 21 11.07 19.38 36.43
CA PHE A 21 10.12 19.15 35.35
C PHE A 21 10.76 19.38 33.97
N ALA A 22 11.56 20.45 33.80
CA ALA A 22 12.31 20.69 32.58
C ALA A 22 13.38 19.61 32.32
N PHE A 23 14.07 19.15 33.37
CA PHE A 23 15.07 18.08 33.27
C PHE A 23 14.42 16.72 32.95
N MET A 24 13.25 16.42 33.51
CA MET A 24 12.46 15.24 33.16
C MET A 24 11.95 15.30 31.72
N LEU A 25 11.54 16.47 31.22
CA LEU A 25 11.14 16.68 29.83
C LEU A 25 12.31 16.49 28.85
N VAL A 26 13.49 17.00 29.21
CA VAL A 26 14.72 16.78 28.42
C VAL A 26 15.16 15.33 28.46
N LEU A 27 15.09 14.67 29.63
CA LEU A 27 15.40 13.24 29.74
C LEU A 27 14.38 12.37 28.99
N LEU A 28 13.09 12.73 29.00
CA LEU A 28 12.06 12.02 28.25
C LEU A 28 12.23 12.24 26.75
N ALA A 29 12.55 13.46 26.30
CA ALA A 29 12.86 13.75 24.91
C ALA A 29 14.15 13.06 24.44
N CYS A 30 15.20 13.02 25.27
CA CYS A 30 16.42 12.28 24.99
C CYS A 30 16.18 10.76 25.01
N ALA A 31 15.39 10.23 25.95
CA ALA A 31 15.06 8.81 26.00
C ALA A 31 14.22 8.38 24.79
N LEU A 32 13.24 9.18 24.38
CA LEU A 32 12.44 8.94 23.18
C LEU A 32 13.27 9.08 21.90
N ALA A 33 14.19 10.05 21.82
CA ALA A 33 15.09 10.20 20.69
C ALA A 33 16.13 9.06 20.60
N VAL A 34 16.58 8.50 21.72
CA VAL A 34 17.52 7.37 21.76
C VAL A 34 16.83 6.06 21.40
N THR A 35 15.58 5.82 21.82
CA THR A 35 14.87 4.57 21.48
C THR A 35 14.41 4.46 20.03
N VAL A 36 14.29 5.59 19.31
CA VAL A 36 13.86 5.60 17.90
C VAL A 36 15.05 5.43 16.94
N ALA A 37 16.27 5.75 17.38
CA ALA A 37 17.48 5.69 16.56
C ALA A 37 18.04 4.25 16.37
N ASP A 38 17.58 3.29 17.16
CA ASP A 38 18.12 1.92 17.19
C ASP A 38 17.34 0.93 16.27
N ASP A 39 16.25 1.38 15.63
CA ASP A 39 15.55 0.56 14.62
C ASP A 39 16.19 0.81 13.24
N PRO A 40 16.77 -0.23 12.61
CA PRO A 40 17.46 -0.08 11.33
C PRO A 40 16.53 0.37 10.19
N LEU A 41 15.22 0.13 10.31
CA LEU A 41 14.23 0.52 9.31
C LEU A 41 13.84 1.99 9.36
N TYR A 42 14.21 2.73 10.42
CA TYR A 42 13.84 4.14 10.55
C TYR A 42 14.56 5.03 9.54
N GLN A 43 13.80 5.91 8.85
CA GLN A 43 14.37 6.98 8.04
C GLN A 43 13.96 8.40 8.48
N ALA A 44 14.96 9.27 8.57
CA ALA A 44 14.78 10.69 8.89
C ALA A 44 14.27 11.54 7.71
N TYR A 45 14.36 11.05 6.48
CA TYR A 45 13.84 11.69 5.26
C TYR A 45 13.12 10.64 4.43
N ARG A 46 12.02 11.04 3.77
CA ARG A 46 11.29 10.15 2.88
C ARG A 46 12.03 9.98 1.55
N PRO A 47 11.91 8.82 0.89
CA PRO A 47 12.40 8.64 -0.47
C PRO A 47 11.56 9.42 -1.48
N PRO A 48 12.09 9.77 -2.67
CA PRO A 48 11.28 10.39 -3.72
C PRO A 48 10.08 9.50 -4.08
N ARG A 49 8.93 10.11 -4.40
CA ARG A 49 7.74 9.35 -4.85
C ARG A 49 8.00 8.59 -6.14
N GLN A 50 8.78 9.17 -7.04
CA GLN A 50 9.16 8.56 -8.30
C GLN A 50 10.50 9.14 -8.76
N THR A 51 11.43 8.29 -9.17
CA THR A 51 12.70 8.72 -9.76
C THR A 51 12.51 9.16 -11.23
N PRO A 52 13.43 9.96 -11.79
CA PRO A 52 13.40 10.28 -13.22
C PRO A 52 13.48 9.04 -14.13
N THR A 53 14.18 7.99 -13.69
CA THR A 53 14.30 6.73 -14.44
C THR A 53 12.94 6.02 -14.48
N GLN A 54 12.27 5.87 -13.34
CA GLN A 54 10.94 5.30 -13.25
C GLN A 54 9.93 6.09 -14.09
N ALA A 55 9.95 7.43 -14.00
CA ALA A 55 9.06 8.27 -14.79
C ALA A 55 9.21 8.03 -16.30
N ALA A 56 10.45 7.95 -16.80
CA ALA A 56 10.71 7.68 -18.22
C ALA A 56 10.24 6.27 -18.64
N VAL A 57 10.39 5.28 -17.75
CA VAL A 57 9.91 3.91 -17.97
C VAL A 57 8.38 3.87 -18.04
N ILE A 58 7.68 4.54 -17.12
CA ILE A 58 6.22 4.61 -17.10
C ILE A 58 5.67 5.31 -18.34
N GLU A 59 6.31 6.39 -18.79
CA GLU A 59 5.92 7.10 -20.01
C GLU A 59 5.99 6.16 -21.23
N ASN A 60 7.06 5.37 -21.34
CA ASN A 60 7.23 4.42 -22.43
C ASN A 60 6.19 3.29 -22.39
N ILE A 61 5.93 2.72 -21.20
CA ILE A 61 4.86 1.72 -21.02
C ILE A 61 3.51 2.31 -21.42
N THR A 62 3.19 3.51 -20.94
CA THR A 62 1.92 4.17 -21.22
C THR A 62 1.73 4.38 -22.73
N ALA A 63 2.77 4.85 -23.42
CA ALA A 63 2.73 5.05 -24.87
C ALA A 63 2.55 3.73 -25.64
N PHE A 64 3.18 2.64 -25.17
CA PHE A 64 2.99 1.31 -25.74
C PHE A 64 1.58 0.76 -25.48
N ALA A 65 1.15 0.79 -24.22
CA ALA A 65 -0.13 0.29 -23.74
C ALA A 65 -1.30 0.95 -24.46
N ARG A 66 -1.27 2.28 -24.63
CA ARG A 66 -2.32 3.01 -25.35
C ARG A 66 -2.54 2.48 -26.77
N ARG A 67 -1.46 2.35 -27.55
CA ARG A 67 -1.55 1.83 -28.93
C ARG A 67 -2.10 0.41 -28.96
N ARG A 68 -1.63 -0.47 -28.07
CA ARG A 68 -2.04 -1.87 -28.03
C ARG A 68 -3.46 -2.06 -27.54
N SER A 69 -3.87 -1.27 -26.55
CA SER A 69 -5.23 -1.27 -26.01
C SER A 69 -6.23 -0.85 -27.08
N ASP A 70 -5.92 0.22 -27.84
CA ASP A 70 -6.75 0.66 -28.98
C ASP A 70 -6.91 -0.44 -30.05
N GLU A 71 -5.81 -1.13 -30.41
CA GLU A 71 -5.82 -2.25 -31.35
C GLU A 71 -6.62 -3.45 -30.82
N ALA A 72 -6.54 -3.74 -29.53
CA ALA A 72 -7.16 -4.90 -28.90
C ALA A 72 -8.64 -4.70 -28.54
N LYS A 73 -9.11 -3.45 -28.43
CA LYS A 73 -10.49 -3.13 -27.99
C LYS A 73 -11.56 -3.89 -28.77
N LEU A 74 -11.43 -3.95 -30.09
CA LEU A 74 -12.39 -4.66 -30.94
C LEU A 74 -12.39 -6.17 -30.67
N TRP A 75 -11.22 -6.76 -30.42
CA TRP A 75 -11.11 -8.16 -30.07
C TRP A 75 -11.80 -8.44 -28.72
N VAL A 76 -11.57 -7.59 -27.71
CA VAL A 76 -12.23 -7.73 -26.40
C VAL A 76 -13.75 -7.67 -26.57
N LEU A 77 -14.26 -6.69 -27.33
CA LEU A 77 -15.70 -6.56 -27.60
C LEU A 77 -16.27 -7.84 -28.24
N GLN A 78 -15.59 -8.39 -29.25
CA GLN A 78 -16.01 -9.64 -29.90
C GLN A 78 -15.94 -10.85 -28.95
N TYR A 79 -14.92 -10.90 -28.09
CA TYR A 79 -14.74 -11.97 -27.12
C TYR A 79 -15.85 -11.96 -26.07
N LEU A 80 -16.28 -10.78 -25.61
CA LEU A 80 -17.43 -10.62 -24.71
C LEU A 80 -18.73 -11.15 -25.30
N GLY A 81 -18.91 -11.06 -26.62
CA GLY A 81 -20.03 -11.63 -27.36
C GLY A 81 -19.92 -13.12 -27.69
N SER A 82 -18.77 -13.74 -27.42
CA SER A 82 -18.52 -15.14 -27.74
C SER A 82 -19.24 -16.09 -26.78
N GLU A 83 -19.51 -17.32 -27.25
CA GLU A 83 -20.11 -18.37 -26.43
C GLU A 83 -19.30 -18.68 -25.16
N ALA A 84 -17.97 -18.54 -25.23
CA ALA A 84 -17.06 -18.79 -24.11
C ALA A 84 -17.36 -17.91 -22.89
N VAL A 85 -17.73 -16.64 -23.12
CA VAL A 85 -18.14 -15.71 -22.07
C VAL A 85 -19.65 -15.81 -21.84
N ARG A 86 -20.44 -15.71 -22.90
CA ARG A 86 -21.91 -15.58 -22.81
C ARG A 86 -22.60 -16.75 -22.14
N SER A 87 -22.14 -17.98 -22.36
CA SER A 87 -22.73 -19.19 -21.73
C SER A 87 -22.50 -19.28 -20.22
N ARG A 88 -21.55 -18.49 -19.70
CA ARG A 88 -21.09 -18.52 -18.30
C ARG A 88 -21.52 -17.29 -17.50
N LEU A 89 -22.04 -16.26 -18.16
CA LEU A 89 -22.64 -15.12 -17.48
C LEU A 89 -23.87 -15.56 -16.69
N HIS A 90 -23.99 -15.04 -15.48
CA HIS A 90 -25.21 -15.15 -14.69
C HIS A 90 -26.41 -14.62 -15.49
N GLU A 91 -27.59 -15.19 -15.26
CA GLU A 91 -28.80 -14.87 -16.04
C GLU A 91 -29.13 -13.36 -16.08
N SER A 92 -28.85 -12.64 -14.98
CA SER A 92 -29.06 -11.19 -14.88
C SER A 92 -28.14 -10.37 -15.79
N LEU A 93 -27.00 -10.93 -16.21
CA LEU A 93 -26.01 -10.28 -17.08
C LEU A 93 -26.15 -10.70 -18.55
N GLN A 94 -26.82 -11.82 -18.84
CA GLN A 94 -26.97 -12.32 -20.21
C GLN A 94 -27.74 -11.38 -21.13
N THR A 95 -28.59 -10.51 -20.57
CA THR A 95 -29.39 -9.53 -21.33
C THR A 95 -28.60 -8.29 -21.77
N LEU A 96 -27.40 -8.07 -21.21
CA LEU A 96 -26.56 -6.92 -21.54
C LEU A 96 -25.95 -7.09 -22.93
N THR A 97 -25.85 -6.01 -23.68
CA THR A 97 -25.12 -5.97 -24.95
C THR A 97 -23.60 -6.10 -24.73
N ASP A 98 -22.85 -6.45 -25.78
CA ASP A 98 -21.38 -6.53 -25.71
C ASP A 98 -20.78 -5.17 -25.33
N ASP A 99 -21.34 -4.09 -25.89
CA ASP A 99 -20.93 -2.71 -25.61
C ASP A 99 -21.18 -2.34 -24.15
N GLU A 100 -22.34 -2.70 -23.58
CA GLU A 100 -22.63 -2.45 -22.17
C GLU A 100 -21.69 -3.24 -21.26
N LEU A 101 -21.36 -4.50 -21.58
CA LEU A 101 -20.38 -5.26 -20.80
C LEU A 101 -18.99 -4.61 -20.86
N LEU A 102 -18.56 -4.15 -22.03
CA LEU A 102 -17.27 -3.49 -22.20
C LEU A 102 -17.23 -2.14 -21.45
N GLU A 103 -18.31 -1.35 -21.52
CA GLU A 103 -18.43 -0.08 -20.82
C GLU A 103 -18.33 -0.28 -19.29
N ARG A 104 -19.06 -1.27 -18.76
CA ARG A 104 -18.99 -1.66 -17.36
C ARG A 104 -17.58 -2.09 -16.96
N PHE A 105 -16.97 -2.98 -17.74
CA PHE A 105 -15.63 -3.48 -17.47
C PHE A 105 -14.61 -2.33 -17.42
N THR A 106 -14.69 -1.41 -18.37
CA THR A 106 -13.83 -0.21 -18.43
C THR A 106 -13.99 0.66 -17.20
N TRP A 107 -15.23 0.95 -16.81
CA TRP A 107 -15.49 1.79 -15.65
C TRP A 107 -14.95 1.19 -14.35
N GLU A 108 -15.13 -0.13 -14.15
CA GLU A 108 -14.63 -0.84 -12.97
C GLU A 108 -13.10 -0.77 -12.91
N PHE A 109 -12.43 -1.10 -14.02
CA PHE A 109 -10.97 -1.07 -14.10
C PHE A 109 -10.38 0.30 -13.74
N GLU A 110 -11.05 1.38 -14.13
CA GLU A 110 -10.62 2.76 -13.85
C GLU A 110 -10.87 3.22 -12.41
N ARG A 111 -11.82 2.60 -11.67
CA ARG A 111 -12.28 3.12 -10.36
C ARG A 111 -12.13 2.18 -9.19
N LEU A 112 -11.82 0.92 -9.44
CA LEU A 112 -11.57 -0.03 -8.38
C LEU A 112 -10.42 0.42 -7.48
N PRO A 113 -10.51 0.19 -6.15
CA PRO A 113 -9.46 0.61 -5.24
C PRO A 113 -8.17 -0.19 -5.49
N ILE A 114 -7.04 0.42 -5.15
CA ILE A 114 -5.73 -0.20 -5.24
C ILE A 114 -5.32 -0.62 -3.83
N PHE A 115 -5.15 -1.91 -3.62
CA PHE A 115 -4.85 -2.50 -2.32
C PHE A 115 -3.38 -2.82 -2.20
N HIS A 116 -2.69 -2.10 -1.33
CA HIS A 116 -1.39 -2.52 -0.82
C HIS A 116 -1.61 -3.15 0.56
N ASN A 117 -1.27 -4.42 0.72
CA ASN A 117 -1.51 -5.15 1.96
C ASN A 117 -0.21 -5.25 2.72
N ALA A 118 -0.25 -4.93 3.99
CA ALA A 118 0.91 -4.89 4.84
C ALA A 118 0.62 -5.70 6.12
N PRO A 119 1.67 -6.28 6.71
CA PRO A 119 1.58 -6.86 8.04
C PRO A 119 1.14 -5.78 9.04
N SER A 120 0.22 -6.15 9.91
CA SER A 120 -0.31 -5.21 10.90
C SER A 120 0.60 -5.04 12.12
N SER A 121 1.51 -5.99 12.35
CA SER A 121 2.46 -6.00 13.47
C SER A 121 3.62 -6.96 13.20
N GLN A 122 4.68 -6.86 13.99
CA GLN A 122 5.75 -7.86 14.01
C GLN A 122 5.29 -9.30 14.27
N LEU A 123 4.20 -9.49 15.03
CA LEU A 123 3.64 -10.82 15.23
C LEU A 123 3.03 -11.38 13.94
N ASP A 124 2.32 -10.52 13.19
CA ASP A 124 1.76 -10.85 11.87
C ASP A 124 2.87 -11.22 10.88
N LEU A 125 3.98 -10.48 10.87
CA LEU A 125 5.19 -10.83 10.11
C LEU A 125 5.68 -12.25 10.42
N ASN A 126 5.80 -12.59 11.71
CA ASN A 126 6.36 -13.86 12.16
C ASN A 126 5.43 -15.06 11.93
N GLU A 127 4.12 -14.89 12.09
CA GLU A 127 3.13 -15.96 11.93
C GLU A 127 2.74 -16.17 10.47
N SER A 128 2.69 -15.09 9.68
CA SER A 128 2.24 -15.14 8.29
C SER A 128 3.36 -15.36 7.29
N GLY A 129 4.62 -15.17 7.69
CA GLY A 129 5.78 -15.31 6.81
C GLY A 129 5.80 -14.31 5.65
N ILE A 130 5.04 -13.22 5.77
CA ILE A 130 5.05 -12.08 4.85
C ILE A 130 6.20 -11.21 5.32
N HIS A 131 7.21 -10.98 4.49
CA HIS A 131 8.42 -10.26 4.89
C HIS A 131 8.87 -9.18 3.91
N ASP A 132 8.17 -9.09 2.77
CA ASP A 132 8.36 -8.13 1.69
C ASP A 132 7.86 -6.72 2.03
N ASP A 133 7.06 -6.57 3.10
CA ASP A 133 6.58 -5.28 3.59
C ASP A 133 6.91 -5.03 5.06
N SER A 134 6.89 -3.75 5.43
CA SER A 134 7.06 -3.28 6.80
C SER A 134 5.72 -3.17 7.53
N ASP A 135 5.73 -3.37 8.85
CA ASP A 135 4.50 -3.28 9.63
C ASP A 135 3.97 -1.84 9.75
N VAL A 136 2.76 -1.71 10.29
CA VAL A 136 2.08 -0.42 10.46
C VAL A 136 2.90 0.56 11.31
N ASP A 137 3.59 0.09 12.35
CA ASP A 137 4.35 0.97 13.25
C ASP A 137 5.53 1.60 12.51
N VAL A 138 6.23 0.83 11.66
CA VAL A 138 7.31 1.34 10.80
C VAL A 138 6.76 2.32 9.77
N SER A 139 5.71 1.93 9.03
CA SER A 139 5.15 2.75 7.94
C SER A 139 4.60 4.09 8.44
N VAL A 140 3.89 4.09 9.57
CA VAL A 140 3.34 5.30 10.20
C VAL A 140 4.45 6.20 10.74
N ARG A 141 5.47 5.63 11.39
CA ARG A 141 6.62 6.39 11.89
C ARG A 141 7.37 7.08 10.76
N ASP A 142 7.63 6.36 9.69
CA ASP A 142 8.45 6.83 8.59
C ASP A 142 7.66 7.77 7.66
N GLY A 143 6.33 7.61 7.60
CA GLY A 143 5.43 8.43 6.79
C GLY A 143 5.42 8.02 5.31
N TYR A 144 5.79 6.78 5.01
CA TYR A 144 5.73 6.18 3.67
C TYR A 144 5.73 4.64 3.76
N LEU A 145 5.34 3.98 2.67
CA LEU A 145 5.48 2.54 2.50
C LEU A 145 6.85 2.23 1.89
N GLN A 146 7.64 1.42 2.59
CA GLN A 146 8.96 1.00 2.11
C GLN A 146 8.81 0.01 0.97
N ASN A 147 9.35 0.33 -0.19
CA ASN A 147 9.48 -0.70 -1.23
C ASN A 147 10.48 -1.79 -0.78
N PRO A 148 10.39 -3.01 -1.36
CA PRO A 148 11.23 -4.16 -0.97
C PRO A 148 12.74 -3.85 -0.96
N CYS A 149 13.21 -3.05 -1.93
CA CYS A 149 14.63 -2.74 -2.03
C CYS A 149 15.13 -1.78 -0.96
N ILE A 150 14.33 -0.76 -0.63
CA ILE A 150 14.66 0.15 0.48
C ILE A 150 14.70 -0.64 1.77
N ARG A 151 13.71 -1.52 1.98
CA ARG A 151 13.62 -2.37 3.16
C ARG A 151 14.86 -3.26 3.31
N GLU A 152 15.28 -3.96 2.27
CA GLU A 152 16.50 -4.80 2.29
C GLU A 152 17.75 -3.98 2.56
N VAL A 153 17.91 -2.81 1.91
CA VAL A 153 19.05 -1.90 2.15
C VAL A 153 19.07 -1.36 3.57
N LEU A 154 17.92 -1.26 4.25
CA LEU A 154 17.85 -0.89 5.65
C LEU A 154 17.96 -2.07 6.60
N GLY A 155 18.14 -3.29 6.11
CA GLY A 155 18.28 -4.47 6.96
C GLY A 155 16.96 -5.09 7.40
N GLY A 156 15.89 -4.88 6.64
CA GLY A 156 14.72 -5.72 6.74
C GLY A 156 15.09 -7.17 6.42
N ASN A 157 14.69 -8.12 7.28
CA ASN A 157 14.85 -9.54 6.97
C ASN A 157 13.78 -9.98 5.98
N GLU A 158 14.07 -9.97 4.68
CA GLU A 158 13.26 -10.68 3.68
C GLU A 158 13.57 -12.19 3.71
N MET A 159 12.97 -12.90 4.66
CA MET A 159 13.01 -14.37 4.64
C MET A 159 11.92 -14.91 3.71
N SER A 160 12.25 -15.14 2.45
CA SER A 160 11.39 -15.93 1.55
C SER A 160 11.19 -17.35 2.12
N MET A 161 9.98 -17.89 2.02
CA MET A 161 9.69 -19.31 2.30
C MET A 161 10.56 -20.29 1.48
N PHE A 162 11.22 -19.82 0.42
CA PHE A 162 12.09 -20.58 -0.48
C PHE A 162 13.59 -20.34 -0.24
N GLY A 163 13.94 -19.66 0.86
CA GLY A 163 15.30 -19.32 1.24
C GLY A 163 15.73 -17.92 0.74
N PRO A 164 16.69 -17.29 1.43
CA PRO A 164 17.24 -16.00 1.02
C PRO A 164 18.35 -16.13 -0.02
N PRO A 165 18.54 -15.08 -0.86
CA PRO A 165 17.62 -13.95 -1.07
C PRO A 165 16.45 -14.32 -1.99
N MET A 166 15.32 -13.61 -1.86
CA MET A 166 14.09 -13.88 -2.63
C MET A 166 14.35 -13.92 -4.14
N ASN A 167 14.13 -15.08 -4.74
CA ASN A 167 14.27 -15.30 -6.19
C ASN A 167 12.94 -15.03 -6.91
N TYR A 168 12.30 -13.91 -6.61
CA TYR A 168 11.12 -13.50 -7.36
C TYR A 168 11.49 -13.31 -8.84
N GLY A 169 10.62 -13.72 -9.75
CA GLY A 169 10.81 -13.58 -11.20
C GLY A 169 10.99 -12.13 -11.70
N TYR A 170 10.93 -11.13 -10.80
CA TYR A 170 11.07 -9.72 -11.10
C TYR A 170 12.44 -9.31 -11.66
N THR A 171 13.53 -10.05 -11.44
CA THR A 171 14.85 -9.71 -12.06
C THR A 171 14.74 -9.53 -13.59
N ARG A 172 13.90 -10.36 -14.22
CA ARG A 172 13.63 -10.29 -15.65
C ARG A 172 12.71 -9.13 -16.02
N PHE A 173 11.72 -8.81 -15.17
CA PHE A 173 10.89 -7.61 -15.30
C PHE A 173 11.77 -6.36 -15.39
N PHE A 174 12.65 -6.14 -14.41
CA PHE A 174 13.53 -4.96 -14.41
C PHE A 174 14.50 -4.93 -15.59
N GLU A 175 15.05 -6.08 -16.00
CA GLU A 175 15.89 -6.21 -17.21
C GLU A 175 15.16 -5.76 -18.48
N ILE A 176 13.90 -6.19 -18.66
CA ILE A 176 13.06 -5.82 -19.80
C ILE A 176 12.77 -4.32 -19.82
N MET A 177 12.59 -3.72 -18.64
CA MET A 177 12.29 -2.30 -18.50
C MET A 177 13.53 -1.40 -18.66
N GLY A 178 14.72 -1.99 -18.89
CA GLY A 178 15.97 -1.23 -19.00
C GLY A 178 16.35 -0.53 -17.71
N MET A 179 15.76 -0.96 -16.59
CA MET A 179 16.12 -0.52 -15.26
C MET A 179 17.39 -1.26 -14.84
N PRO A 180 18.16 -0.73 -13.86
CA PRO A 180 19.32 -1.45 -13.35
C PRO A 180 18.93 -2.90 -13.13
N LYS A 181 19.80 -3.86 -13.52
CA LYS A 181 19.57 -5.26 -13.19
C LYS A 181 19.46 -5.31 -11.67
N THR A 182 18.23 -5.30 -11.19
CA THR A 182 17.89 -5.66 -9.83
C THR A 182 17.95 -7.19 -9.82
N SER A 183 19.15 -7.71 -10.07
CA SER A 183 19.50 -8.99 -9.49
C SER A 183 19.54 -8.73 -8.00
N PHE A 184 18.34 -8.76 -7.40
CA PHE A 184 18.06 -8.57 -5.98
C PHE A 184 18.27 -7.12 -5.51
N ALA A 185 17.54 -6.75 -4.46
CA ALA A 185 18.00 -5.68 -3.60
C ALA A 185 19.34 -6.14 -3.03
N ASP A 186 20.41 -5.42 -3.37
CA ASP A 186 21.72 -5.68 -2.79
C ASP A 186 21.79 -4.87 -1.50
N PRO A 187 22.02 -5.49 -0.33
CA PRO A 187 22.16 -4.73 0.92
C PRO A 187 23.32 -3.73 0.88
N ASN A 188 24.22 -3.82 -0.11
CA ASN A 188 25.29 -2.85 -0.34
C ASN A 188 24.90 -1.69 -1.27
N TRP A 189 23.68 -1.64 -1.80
CA TRP A 189 23.25 -0.52 -2.63
C TRP A 189 23.13 0.77 -1.81
N PRO A 190 23.45 1.93 -2.42
CA PRO A 190 23.02 3.19 -1.86
C PRO A 190 21.49 3.28 -1.89
N LEU A 191 20.89 3.95 -0.90
CA LEU A 191 19.44 4.18 -0.86
C LEU A 191 18.90 4.79 -2.16
N ARG A 192 19.65 5.70 -2.80
CA ARG A 192 19.27 6.27 -4.10
C ARG A 192 19.01 5.21 -5.17
N GLN A 193 19.76 4.11 -5.16
CA GLN A 193 19.55 3.01 -6.10
C GLN A 193 18.36 2.14 -5.69
N ALA A 194 18.12 1.98 -4.38
CA ALA A 194 16.94 1.26 -3.88
C ALA A 194 15.62 2.02 -4.14
N ASP A 195 15.66 3.35 -4.26
CA ASP A 195 14.50 4.17 -4.65
C ASP A 195 13.94 3.81 -6.04
N GLU A 196 14.73 3.14 -6.89
CA GLU A 196 14.33 2.72 -8.23
C GLU A 196 13.39 1.50 -8.26
N CYS A 197 13.08 0.88 -7.11
CA CYS A 197 12.19 -0.27 -7.05
C CYS A 197 10.69 0.09 -7.02
N PHE A 198 9.84 -0.92 -7.26
CA PHE A 198 8.37 -0.78 -7.28
C PHE A 198 7.78 -1.34 -5.99
N ILE A 199 6.59 -0.84 -5.66
CA ILE A 199 5.69 -1.50 -4.71
C ILE A 199 4.75 -2.41 -5.50
N PHE A 200 4.71 -3.68 -5.12
CA PHE A 200 3.90 -4.71 -5.77
C PHE A 200 2.56 -4.84 -5.04
N ASN A 201 1.47 -4.91 -5.80
CA ASN A 201 0.12 -4.97 -5.23
C ASN A 201 -0.65 -6.11 -5.89
N ALA A 202 -0.43 -7.31 -5.38
CA ALA A 202 -1.10 -8.52 -5.82
C ALA A 202 -2.60 -8.53 -5.47
N ASN A 203 -3.36 -9.34 -6.22
CA ASN A 203 -4.80 -9.55 -6.06
C ASN A 203 -5.65 -8.28 -6.21
N ASN A 204 -5.16 -7.29 -6.95
CA ASN A 204 -5.91 -6.08 -7.24
C ASN A 204 -7.06 -6.34 -8.21
N LEU A 205 -8.09 -5.49 -8.11
CA LEU A 205 -9.34 -5.62 -8.85
C LEU A 205 -10.19 -6.88 -8.48
N ARG A 206 -9.83 -7.64 -7.44
CA ARG A 206 -10.61 -8.80 -6.98
C ARG A 206 -11.99 -8.45 -6.38
N LYS A 207 -12.20 -7.21 -5.91
CA LYS A 207 -13.36 -6.76 -5.11
C LYS A 207 -13.65 -7.67 -3.90
N THR A 208 -12.80 -7.59 -2.88
CA THR A 208 -12.98 -8.30 -1.60
C THR A 208 -13.03 -7.30 -0.46
N SER A 209 -13.98 -7.47 0.47
CA SER A 209 -14.21 -6.58 1.60
C SER A 209 -13.02 -6.45 2.54
N LEU A 210 -12.17 -7.48 2.64
CA LEU A 210 -10.92 -7.41 3.41
C LEU A 210 -9.69 -7.03 2.58
N GLY A 211 -9.84 -6.70 1.29
CA GLY A 211 -8.69 -6.62 0.40
C GLY A 211 -8.07 -8.02 0.21
N ASN A 212 -6.76 -8.15 0.40
CA ASN A 212 -6.03 -9.39 0.15
C ASN A 212 -5.42 -9.94 1.45
N VAL A 213 -6.25 -10.64 2.23
CA VAL A 213 -5.90 -11.14 3.57
C VAL A 213 -4.65 -12.01 3.62
N PHE A 214 -4.28 -12.65 2.51
CA PHE A 214 -3.08 -13.49 2.41
C PHE A 214 -1.78 -12.74 2.70
N TYR A 215 -1.77 -11.41 2.57
CA TYR A 215 -0.58 -10.57 2.63
C TYR A 215 -0.65 -9.53 3.76
N GLY A 216 -1.53 -9.73 4.74
CA GLY A 216 -1.52 -9.01 6.01
C GLY A 216 -2.89 -8.56 6.49
N ALA A 217 -2.97 -8.15 7.77
CA ALA A 217 -4.20 -7.64 8.38
C ALA A 217 -4.45 -6.13 8.15
N MET A 218 -3.51 -5.41 7.54
CA MET A 218 -3.67 -4.01 7.15
C MET A 218 -3.68 -3.90 5.62
N THR A 219 -4.60 -3.13 5.07
CA THR A 219 -4.59 -2.73 3.66
C THR A 219 -4.55 -1.21 3.57
N TRP A 220 -3.46 -0.68 3.03
CA TRP A 220 -3.35 0.70 2.60
C TRP A 220 -4.04 0.84 1.25
N VAL A 221 -5.22 1.47 1.22
CA VAL A 221 -5.92 1.70 -0.04
C VAL A 221 -5.36 2.95 -0.69
N LEU A 222 -4.63 2.75 -1.77
CA LEU A 222 -3.88 3.79 -2.46
C LEU A 222 -4.81 4.62 -3.35
N ASN A 223 -4.54 5.93 -3.44
CA ASN A 223 -5.34 6.86 -4.20
C ASN A 223 -4.94 6.84 -5.69
N PRO A 224 -5.77 6.25 -6.56
CA PRO A 224 -5.41 6.10 -7.96
C PRO A 224 -5.39 7.41 -8.74
N LYS A 225 -6.07 8.43 -8.24
CA LYS A 225 -6.10 9.77 -8.85
C LYS A 225 -4.80 10.51 -8.59
N VAL A 226 -4.21 10.34 -7.41
CA VAL A 226 -2.92 10.93 -7.03
C VAL A 226 -1.78 10.17 -7.70
N LEU A 227 -1.89 8.83 -7.75
CA LEU A 227 -0.83 7.95 -8.25
C LEU A 227 -0.93 7.65 -9.74
N GLU A 228 -1.85 8.25 -10.52
CA GLU A 228 -2.16 7.80 -11.88
C GLU A 228 -0.93 7.59 -12.79
N ASN A 229 0.08 8.47 -12.67
CA ASN A 229 1.31 8.44 -13.46
C ASN A 229 2.43 7.57 -12.88
N THR A 230 2.14 6.78 -11.85
CA THR A 230 3.08 5.82 -11.25
C THR A 230 2.55 4.38 -11.35
N LEU A 231 1.31 4.17 -11.79
CA LEU A 231 0.68 2.85 -11.80
C LEU A 231 0.92 2.09 -13.11
N ILE A 232 1.39 0.85 -12.97
CA ILE A 232 1.43 -0.15 -14.04
C ILE A 232 0.45 -1.25 -13.70
N VAL A 233 -0.24 -1.76 -14.72
CA VAL A 233 -1.13 -2.91 -14.61
C VAL A 233 -0.50 -4.09 -15.32
N GLU A 234 -0.64 -5.26 -14.72
CA GLU A 234 -0.29 -6.52 -15.34
C GLU A 234 -1.29 -7.62 -15.00
N VAL A 235 -1.16 -8.74 -15.70
CA VAL A 235 -2.18 -9.79 -15.75
C VAL A 235 -2.25 -10.62 -14.47
N TRP A 236 -1.11 -10.86 -13.84
CA TRP A 236 -0.99 -11.72 -12.66
C TRP A 236 0.25 -11.25 -11.87
N ASP A 237 0.83 -12.07 -11.00
CA ASP A 237 2.13 -11.74 -10.38
C ASP A 237 3.22 -11.51 -11.47
N ALA A 238 4.00 -10.42 -11.49
CA ALA A 238 4.94 -10.20 -12.61
C ALA A 238 5.97 -11.32 -12.75
N GLY A 239 6.38 -11.93 -11.63
CA GLY A 239 7.24 -13.10 -11.64
C GLY A 239 6.58 -14.28 -12.34
N ASN A 240 5.30 -14.54 -12.04
CA ASN A 240 4.55 -15.64 -12.64
C ASN A 240 4.14 -15.37 -14.09
N THR A 241 3.67 -14.15 -14.40
CA THR A 241 3.37 -13.67 -15.74
C THR A 241 4.55 -13.90 -16.68
N TYR A 242 5.76 -13.59 -16.21
CA TYR A 242 6.99 -13.87 -16.96
C TYR A 242 7.28 -15.36 -17.05
N LEU A 243 7.27 -16.09 -15.93
CA LEU A 243 7.61 -17.52 -15.87
C LEU A 243 6.74 -18.36 -16.81
N PHE A 244 5.44 -18.06 -16.86
CA PHE A 244 4.46 -18.78 -17.65
C PHE A 244 4.12 -18.12 -18.98
N GLY A 245 4.61 -16.90 -19.24
CA GLY A 245 4.34 -16.16 -20.48
C GLY A 245 4.75 -16.92 -21.74
N GLY A 246 5.87 -17.65 -21.69
CA GLY A 246 6.34 -18.50 -22.79
C GLY A 246 5.46 -19.72 -23.09
N ALA A 247 4.56 -20.09 -22.18
CA ALA A 247 3.56 -21.13 -22.40
C ALA A 247 2.30 -20.59 -23.10
N THR A 248 2.18 -19.26 -23.24
CA THR A 248 1.06 -18.61 -23.94
C THR A 248 1.48 -18.16 -25.34
N ASN A 249 0.54 -18.18 -26.30
CA ASN A 249 0.77 -17.69 -27.66
C ASN A 249 0.54 -16.17 -27.80
N VAL A 250 0.62 -15.40 -26.71
CA VAL A 250 0.34 -13.96 -26.70
C VAL A 250 1.66 -13.17 -26.67
N SER A 251 1.77 -12.08 -27.44
CA SER A 251 3.02 -11.31 -27.56
C SER A 251 3.33 -10.46 -26.31
N PHE A 252 4.59 -10.49 -25.85
CA PHE A 252 5.16 -9.74 -24.72
C PHE A 252 5.95 -8.49 -25.21
N PRO A 253 6.07 -7.34 -24.49
CA PRO A 253 5.76 -7.07 -23.07
C PRO A 253 4.28 -6.75 -22.79
N GLY A 254 3.75 -7.36 -21.74
CA GLY A 254 2.33 -7.36 -21.35
C GLY A 254 2.01 -6.46 -20.16
N PHE A 255 2.39 -5.18 -20.25
CA PHE A 255 2.02 -4.16 -19.26
C PHE A 255 0.98 -3.20 -19.83
N GLY A 256 0.09 -2.74 -18.96
CA GLY A 256 -0.94 -1.77 -19.26
C GLY A 256 -0.95 -0.62 -18.25
N THR A 257 -1.93 0.25 -18.40
CA THR A 257 -2.28 1.26 -17.40
C THR A 257 -3.74 1.05 -16.99
N ARG A 258 -4.22 1.78 -15.99
CA ARG A 258 -5.64 1.74 -15.62
C ARG A 258 -6.60 2.14 -16.75
N ARG A 259 -6.12 2.92 -17.73
CA ARG A 259 -6.89 3.37 -18.90
C ARG A 259 -6.61 2.54 -20.16
N ASP A 260 -5.42 1.93 -20.23
CA ASP A 260 -4.92 1.25 -21.42
C ASP A 260 -4.56 -0.21 -21.09
N TRP A 261 -5.56 -1.10 -21.04
CA TRP A 261 -5.39 -2.49 -20.57
C TRP A 261 -6.08 -3.55 -21.44
N TYR A 262 -6.81 -3.20 -22.50
CA TYR A 262 -7.59 -4.19 -23.26
C TYR A 262 -6.72 -5.31 -23.86
N HIS A 263 -5.48 -5.02 -24.24
CA HIS A 263 -4.53 -6.02 -24.75
C HIS A 263 -4.12 -7.06 -23.70
N LEU A 264 -4.32 -6.78 -22.41
CA LEU A 264 -4.03 -7.70 -21.31
C LEU A 264 -5.09 -8.80 -21.16
N VAL A 265 -6.32 -8.58 -21.64
CA VAL A 265 -7.45 -9.50 -21.43
C VAL A 265 -7.19 -10.88 -22.01
N GLN A 266 -6.66 -10.95 -23.24
CA GLN A 266 -6.36 -12.24 -23.88
C GLN A 266 -5.29 -13.02 -23.10
N MET A 267 -4.29 -12.31 -22.57
CA MET A 267 -3.23 -12.92 -21.77
C MET A 267 -3.77 -13.38 -20.41
N HIS A 268 -4.65 -12.60 -19.78
CA HIS A 268 -5.36 -12.96 -18.56
C HIS A 268 -6.14 -14.25 -18.73
N GLU A 269 -6.97 -14.33 -19.77
CA GLU A 269 -7.69 -15.57 -20.10
C GLU A 269 -6.75 -16.76 -20.31
N ALA A 270 -5.63 -16.57 -21.02
CA ALA A 270 -4.69 -17.64 -21.30
C ALA A 270 -3.97 -18.13 -20.04
N LEU A 271 -3.42 -17.21 -19.23
CA LEU A 271 -2.64 -17.55 -18.03
C LEU A 271 -3.49 -18.26 -16.98
N PHE A 272 -4.70 -17.77 -16.70
CA PHE A 272 -5.57 -18.39 -15.71
C PHE A 272 -6.22 -19.70 -16.17
N ASN A 273 -6.04 -20.06 -17.44
CA ASN A 273 -6.42 -21.37 -17.97
C ASN A 273 -5.23 -22.35 -18.13
N LEU A 274 -4.04 -22.02 -17.63
CA LEU A 274 -2.90 -22.94 -17.63
C LEU A 274 -3.07 -24.07 -16.60
N PRO A 275 -2.59 -25.30 -16.90
CA PRO A 275 -2.50 -26.40 -15.95
C PRO A 275 -1.70 -26.00 -14.70
N TYR A 276 -2.10 -26.51 -13.53
CA TYR A 276 -1.25 -26.40 -12.35
C TYR A 276 0.11 -27.05 -12.64
N PRO A 277 1.21 -26.46 -12.17
CA PRO A 277 2.49 -27.13 -12.20
C PRO A 277 2.44 -28.40 -11.36
N ASP A 278 3.15 -29.44 -11.79
CA ASP A 278 3.16 -30.75 -11.11
C ASP A 278 3.55 -30.66 -9.61
N TRP A 279 4.32 -29.63 -9.22
CA TRP A 279 4.76 -29.40 -7.84
C TRP A 279 3.69 -28.78 -6.91
N PHE A 280 2.58 -28.25 -7.46
CA PHE A 280 1.48 -27.69 -6.65
C PHE A 280 0.60 -28.77 -6.02
N ASN A 281 0.70 -30.02 -6.50
CA ASN A 281 0.10 -31.24 -5.93
C ASN A 281 -1.33 -31.05 -5.35
N VAL A 282 -2.23 -30.44 -6.13
CA VAL A 282 -3.64 -30.22 -5.76
C VAL A 282 -4.51 -31.31 -6.40
N PRO A 283 -4.71 -32.48 -5.75
CA PRO A 283 -5.56 -33.54 -6.30
C PRO A 283 -7.01 -33.05 -6.44
N ASN A 284 -7.63 -33.35 -7.58
CA ASN A 284 -9.04 -33.07 -7.92
C ASN A 284 -9.43 -31.60 -8.20
N ALA A 285 -8.49 -30.68 -8.39
CA ALA A 285 -8.86 -29.33 -8.84
C ALA A 285 -9.29 -29.36 -10.33
N THR A 286 -10.47 -28.83 -10.65
CA THR A 286 -10.88 -28.50 -12.02
C THR A 286 -10.03 -27.35 -12.52
N CYS A 287 -8.86 -27.66 -13.06
CA CYS A 287 -8.06 -26.66 -13.74
C CYS A 287 -8.76 -26.16 -15.00
N CYS A 288 -8.36 -24.96 -15.44
CA CYS A 288 -8.35 -24.60 -16.85
C CYS A 288 -9.76 -24.39 -17.41
N ASN A 289 -10.63 -23.85 -16.55
CA ASN A 289 -11.99 -23.51 -16.86
C ASN A 289 -12.31 -22.11 -16.33
N TYR A 290 -11.38 -21.16 -16.42
CA TYR A 290 -11.63 -19.76 -16.12
C TYR A 290 -12.25 -19.05 -17.33
N SER A 291 -13.12 -18.07 -17.08
CA SER A 291 -13.57 -17.08 -18.06
C SER A 291 -13.78 -15.73 -17.39
N LEU A 292 -13.62 -14.65 -18.14
CA LEU A 292 -13.95 -13.28 -17.74
C LEU A 292 -15.38 -13.14 -17.22
N ALA A 293 -16.29 -14.01 -17.65
CA ALA A 293 -17.63 -14.11 -17.07
C ALA A 293 -17.60 -14.34 -15.55
N ASP A 294 -16.64 -15.10 -15.03
CA ASP A 294 -16.49 -15.35 -13.58
C ASP A 294 -16.16 -14.04 -12.84
N LEU A 295 -15.32 -13.19 -13.42
CA LEU A 295 -14.99 -11.86 -12.87
C LEU A 295 -16.22 -10.93 -12.89
N PHE A 296 -16.99 -10.94 -13.98
CA PHE A 296 -18.18 -10.11 -14.12
C PHE A 296 -19.30 -10.54 -13.18
N ASN A 297 -19.53 -11.85 -13.04
CA ASN A 297 -20.45 -12.40 -12.06
C ASN A 297 -20.04 -11.94 -10.66
N ARG A 298 -18.75 -12.06 -10.33
CA ARG A 298 -18.21 -11.61 -9.05
C ARG A 298 -18.43 -10.13 -8.78
N TRP A 299 -18.21 -9.27 -9.78
CA TRP A 299 -18.30 -7.82 -9.59
C TRP A 299 -19.72 -7.26 -9.57
N TRP A 300 -20.67 -7.91 -10.25
CA TRP A 300 -22.00 -7.35 -10.52
C TRP A 300 -23.17 -8.21 -10.04
N VAL A 301 -22.91 -9.42 -9.56
CA VAL A 301 -23.94 -10.30 -9.00
C VAL A 301 -23.62 -10.51 -7.51
N PRO A 302 -24.47 -10.00 -6.59
CA PRO A 302 -24.28 -10.16 -5.15
C PRO A 302 -24.07 -11.62 -4.76
N ASP A 303 -23.26 -11.82 -3.72
CA ASP A 303 -22.97 -13.14 -3.14
C ASP A 303 -22.34 -14.16 -4.10
N THR A 304 -21.89 -13.73 -5.30
CA THR A 304 -21.16 -14.63 -6.21
C THR A 304 -19.83 -14.98 -5.58
N PRO A 305 -19.59 -16.28 -5.32
CA PRO A 305 -18.34 -16.70 -4.71
C PRO A 305 -17.16 -16.48 -5.66
N PRO A 306 -15.96 -16.44 -5.11
CA PRO A 306 -14.74 -16.51 -5.89
C PRO A 306 -14.71 -17.74 -6.82
N PRO A 307 -14.34 -17.63 -8.11
CA PRO A 307 -14.14 -18.81 -8.95
C PRO A 307 -13.02 -19.72 -8.40
N ILE A 308 -13.23 -21.02 -8.53
CA ILE A 308 -12.39 -22.08 -7.93
C ILE A 308 -11.78 -22.93 -9.06
N SER A 309 -10.89 -22.36 -9.88
CA SER A 309 -10.28 -23.08 -11.01
C SER A 309 -8.87 -22.63 -11.37
N GLY A 310 -7.97 -23.57 -11.70
CA GLY A 310 -6.61 -23.28 -12.17
C GLY A 310 -5.71 -22.72 -11.06
N MET A 311 -4.56 -22.11 -11.37
CA MET A 311 -3.60 -21.52 -10.40
C MET A 311 -4.21 -20.53 -9.35
N LEU A 312 -5.51 -20.31 -9.41
CA LEU A 312 -6.40 -19.57 -8.53
C LEU A 312 -6.89 -20.38 -7.32
N LEU A 313 -6.02 -20.80 -6.41
CA LEU A 313 -6.54 -21.09 -5.07
C LEU A 313 -7.21 -19.84 -4.42
N THR A 314 -7.12 -18.65 -5.05
CA THR A 314 -7.50 -17.36 -4.45
C THR A 314 -8.08 -16.26 -5.38
N ASN A 315 -8.59 -16.56 -6.59
CA ASN A 315 -9.34 -15.67 -7.56
C ASN A 315 -8.58 -15.09 -8.76
N PRO A 316 -9.24 -14.83 -9.91
CA PRO A 316 -8.70 -14.02 -11.00
C PRO A 316 -8.55 -12.57 -10.54
N TYR A 317 -7.42 -11.96 -10.86
CA TYR A 317 -7.08 -10.60 -10.49
C TYR A 317 -6.09 -10.03 -11.50
N TYR A 318 -5.86 -8.73 -11.41
CA TYR A 318 -4.73 -8.07 -12.05
C TYR A 318 -3.80 -7.59 -10.95
N GLU A 319 -2.49 -7.67 -11.16
CA GLU A 319 -1.55 -6.99 -10.27
C GLU A 319 -1.39 -5.53 -10.70
N ILE A 320 -1.25 -4.66 -9.71
CA ILE A 320 -0.91 -3.25 -9.93
C ILE A 320 0.43 -2.99 -9.27
N MET A 321 1.39 -2.49 -10.04
CA MET A 321 2.66 -2.02 -9.49
C MET A 321 2.64 -0.51 -9.38
N VAL A 322 3.22 0.02 -8.30
CA VAL A 322 3.46 1.46 -8.12
C VAL A 322 4.95 1.70 -8.34
N ALA A 323 5.27 2.54 -9.32
CA ALA A 323 6.64 2.99 -9.56
C ALA A 323 7.04 4.00 -8.51
N GLY A 324 8.10 3.68 -7.77
CA GLY A 324 8.60 4.49 -6.67
C GLY A 324 7.88 4.20 -5.36
N ASN A 325 7.71 5.23 -4.54
CA ASN A 325 7.28 5.10 -3.15
C ASN A 325 5.92 5.74 -2.91
N VAL A 326 5.14 5.16 -2.00
CA VAL A 326 3.85 5.70 -1.56
C VAL A 326 4.07 6.46 -0.27
N TRP A 327 3.71 7.74 -0.26
CA TRP A 327 3.80 8.58 0.92
C TRP A 327 2.51 8.61 1.71
N LEU A 328 2.63 8.39 3.01
CA LEU A 328 1.53 8.51 3.95
C LEU A 328 1.58 9.91 4.58
N PRO A 329 0.49 10.69 4.54
CA PRO A 329 -0.84 10.34 4.03
C PRO A 329 -1.16 10.74 2.59
N GLU A 330 -0.26 11.41 1.88
CA GLU A 330 -0.54 12.09 0.61
C GLU A 330 -1.13 11.19 -0.48
N ASP A 331 -0.69 9.93 -0.51
CA ASP A 331 -1.04 8.97 -1.55
C ASP A 331 -2.13 7.97 -1.11
N LEU A 332 -2.65 8.10 0.12
CA LEU A 332 -3.71 7.25 0.65
C LEU A 332 -5.11 7.76 0.27
N LEU A 333 -5.99 6.82 -0.11
CA LEU A 333 -7.42 7.05 -0.20
C LEU A 333 -8.12 6.77 1.14
N TYR A 334 -7.79 5.65 1.78
CA TYR A 334 -8.21 5.28 3.14
C TYR A 334 -7.38 4.10 3.67
N GLY A 335 -7.42 3.86 4.97
CA GLY A 335 -6.97 2.60 5.56
C GLY A 335 -8.12 1.59 5.60
N LEU A 336 -7.83 0.31 5.34
CA LEU A 336 -8.76 -0.80 5.53
C LEU A 336 -8.10 -1.83 6.42
N VAL A 337 -8.79 -2.25 7.48
CA VAL A 337 -8.17 -3.03 8.54
C VAL A 337 -9.04 -4.19 8.95
N LYS A 338 -8.38 -5.31 9.21
CA LYS A 338 -9.02 -6.49 9.78
C LYS A 338 -9.44 -6.25 11.23
N PHE A 339 -10.70 -6.54 11.52
CA PHE A 339 -11.27 -6.37 12.85
C PHE A 339 -10.75 -7.42 13.83
N SER A 340 -10.77 -8.70 13.46
CA SER A 340 -10.47 -9.84 14.34
C SER A 340 -9.28 -10.70 13.89
N ASP A 341 -8.86 -11.60 14.78
CA ASP A 341 -7.82 -12.61 14.55
C ASP A 341 -8.29 -13.84 13.76
N VAL A 342 -9.32 -13.72 12.90
CA VAL A 342 -9.90 -14.89 12.21
C VAL A 342 -8.90 -15.57 11.28
N ASP A 343 -8.64 -16.85 11.53
CA ASP A 343 -7.95 -17.74 10.60
C ASP A 343 -8.94 -18.14 9.51
N SER A 344 -8.68 -17.75 8.26
CA SER A 344 -9.52 -18.16 7.14
C SER A 344 -8.70 -18.76 6.01
N TYR A 345 -9.10 -19.98 5.65
CA TYR A 345 -8.77 -20.73 4.43
C TYR A 345 -7.32 -21.23 4.27
N THR A 346 -6.32 -20.56 4.84
CA THR A 346 -4.90 -20.92 4.68
C THR A 346 -4.25 -21.52 5.92
N GLY A 347 -4.89 -21.46 7.09
CA GLY A 347 -4.25 -21.80 8.36
C GLY A 347 -3.25 -20.73 8.83
N VAL A 348 -3.28 -19.54 8.22
CA VAL A 348 -2.44 -18.40 8.58
C VAL A 348 -3.28 -17.40 9.38
N ARG A 349 -2.80 -17.09 10.58
CA ARG A 349 -3.46 -16.14 11.48
C ARG A 349 -2.90 -14.73 11.23
N HIS A 350 -3.80 -13.83 10.83
CA HIS A 350 -3.50 -12.39 10.79
C HIS A 350 -4.13 -11.68 11.98
N MET A 351 -3.38 -10.78 12.60
CA MET A 351 -3.77 -10.08 13.83
C MET A 351 -4.79 -8.97 13.56
N GLY A 352 -5.99 -9.10 14.11
CA GLY A 352 -7.01 -8.07 14.14
C GLY A 352 -6.58 -6.85 14.95
N GLN A 353 -7.07 -5.68 14.55
CA GLN A 353 -6.64 -4.41 15.15
C GLN A 353 -7.70 -3.75 16.04
N TRP A 354 -8.89 -4.34 16.15
CA TRP A 354 -9.93 -3.76 16.99
C TRP A 354 -9.54 -3.83 18.47
N GLY A 355 -9.63 -2.68 19.16
CA GLY A 355 -9.27 -2.60 20.57
C GLY A 355 -7.78 -2.80 20.88
N SER A 356 -6.92 -2.93 19.87
CA SER A 356 -5.48 -3.15 20.04
C SER A 356 -4.70 -1.83 20.18
N VAL A 357 -3.45 -1.91 20.64
CA VAL A 357 -2.54 -0.76 20.71
C VAL A 357 -2.19 -0.27 19.30
N ALA A 358 -1.86 -1.18 18.39
CA ALA A 358 -1.53 -0.85 17.00
C ALA A 358 -2.74 -0.23 16.27
N GLY A 359 -3.95 -0.78 16.46
CA GLY A 359 -5.18 -0.19 15.94
C GLY A 359 -5.48 1.20 16.50
N SER A 360 -5.19 1.45 17.78
CA SER A 360 -5.34 2.78 18.38
C SER A 360 -4.35 3.80 17.77
N LYS A 361 -3.09 3.40 17.54
CA LYS A 361 -2.09 4.23 16.86
C LYS A 361 -2.50 4.54 15.42
N LEU A 362 -2.98 3.53 14.69
CA LEU A 362 -3.45 3.67 13.31
C LEU A 362 -4.64 4.62 13.22
N ARG A 363 -5.65 4.46 14.09
CA ARG A 363 -6.78 5.41 14.20
C ARG A 363 -6.31 6.84 14.45
N ALA A 364 -5.35 7.03 15.36
CA ALA A 364 -4.80 8.35 15.68
C ALA A 364 -4.07 8.96 14.47
N PHE A 365 -3.20 8.20 13.80
CA PHE A 365 -2.49 8.64 12.61
C PHE A 365 -3.43 9.02 11.46
N LEU A 366 -4.38 8.14 11.13
CA LEU A 366 -5.36 8.39 10.08
C LEU A 366 -6.26 9.59 10.40
N LYS A 367 -6.60 9.77 11.68
CA LYS A 367 -7.36 10.94 12.14
C LYS A 367 -6.56 12.23 12.01
N GLU A 368 -5.30 12.25 12.43
CA GLU A 368 -4.42 13.41 12.32
C GLU A 368 -4.16 13.79 10.86
N SER A 369 -4.00 12.78 10.00
CA SER A 369 -3.82 12.98 8.56
C SER A 369 -5.12 13.20 7.77
N GLY A 370 -6.28 13.17 8.43
CA GLY A 370 -7.57 13.34 7.78
C GLY A 370 -7.95 12.23 6.78
N ARG A 371 -7.33 11.05 6.86
CA ARG A 371 -7.62 9.91 5.98
C ARG A 371 -8.63 8.97 6.65
N PRO A 372 -9.71 8.54 5.96
CA PRO A 372 -10.70 7.64 6.56
C PRO A 372 -10.13 6.25 6.90
N LEU A 373 -10.82 5.55 7.80
CA LEU A 373 -10.55 4.17 8.18
C LEU A 373 -11.79 3.31 7.98
N ILE A 374 -11.60 2.14 7.37
CA ILE A 374 -12.63 1.12 7.13
C ILE A 374 -12.27 -0.16 7.89
N TRP A 375 -13.28 -0.78 8.51
CA TRP A 375 -13.18 -2.06 9.21
C TRP A 375 -13.86 -3.16 8.40
N ALA A 376 -13.22 -4.31 8.31
CA ALA A 376 -13.76 -5.52 7.68
C ALA A 376 -13.22 -6.77 8.41
N ASP A 377 -13.81 -7.95 8.15
CA ASP A 377 -13.44 -9.16 8.91
C ASP A 377 -13.49 -10.48 8.14
N ALA A 378 -14.06 -10.47 6.93
CA ALA A 378 -13.90 -11.57 5.96
C ALA A 378 -13.79 -11.03 4.53
N ASP A 379 -13.32 -11.86 3.59
CA ASP A 379 -13.22 -11.54 2.15
C ASP A 379 -14.52 -10.95 1.56
N ASP A 380 -15.67 -11.32 2.12
CA ASP A 380 -17.02 -10.92 1.70
C ASP A 380 -17.89 -10.37 2.84
N SER A 381 -17.27 -9.91 3.94
CA SER A 381 -18.05 -9.32 5.03
C SER A 381 -18.65 -7.97 4.63
N GLU A 382 -19.64 -7.49 5.39
CA GLU A 382 -19.93 -6.04 5.39
C GLU A 382 -18.66 -5.27 5.81
N MET A 383 -18.49 -4.06 5.28
CA MET A 383 -17.42 -3.14 5.67
C MET A 383 -18.03 -1.94 6.40
N LEU A 384 -17.31 -1.40 7.38
CA LEU A 384 -17.80 -0.30 8.21
C LEU A 384 -16.83 0.88 8.19
N ILE A 385 -17.36 2.08 8.01
CA ILE A 385 -16.65 3.34 8.18
C ILE A 385 -16.44 3.57 9.67
N ASP A 386 -15.21 3.84 10.09
CA ASP A 386 -14.93 4.31 11.45
C ASP A 386 -15.35 5.79 11.58
N PRO A 387 -16.43 6.13 12.32
CA PRO A 387 -16.89 7.50 12.45
C PRO A 387 -15.93 8.39 13.26
N THR A 388 -14.95 7.81 13.96
CA THR A 388 -14.03 8.54 14.83
C THR A 388 -12.78 9.04 14.10
N VAL A 389 -12.58 8.58 12.86
CA VAL A 389 -11.38 8.78 12.03
C VAL A 389 -11.71 9.51 10.73
N GLY A 390 -10.87 10.48 10.39
CA GLY A 390 -10.94 11.18 9.11
C GLY A 390 -12.14 12.12 8.96
N HIS A 391 -12.20 12.79 7.82
CA HIS A 391 -13.19 13.82 7.52
C HIS A 391 -14.11 13.40 6.37
N ILE A 392 -14.91 12.35 6.58
CA ILE A 392 -15.95 11.98 5.63
C ILE A 392 -16.87 13.18 5.40
N ALA A 393 -16.95 13.61 4.13
CA ALA A 393 -17.62 14.83 3.74
C ALA A 393 -19.16 14.68 3.77
N GLY A 394 -19.85 15.81 3.64
CA GLY A 394 -21.31 15.84 3.58
C GLY A 394 -22.02 15.78 4.94
N GLY A 395 -21.30 15.92 6.06
CA GLY A 395 -21.90 15.98 7.40
C GLY A 395 -22.58 14.68 7.83
N ARG A 396 -22.16 13.55 7.25
CA ARG A 396 -22.79 12.23 7.44
C ARG A 396 -22.53 11.64 8.82
N ILE A 397 -21.34 11.90 9.35
CA ILE A 397 -20.91 11.39 10.64
C ILE A 397 -21.35 12.37 11.73
N THR A 398 -22.14 11.87 12.68
CA THR A 398 -22.65 12.68 13.80
C THR A 398 -21.83 12.45 15.06
N ALA A 399 -21.92 13.39 16.01
CA ALA A 399 -21.33 13.21 17.34
C ALA A 399 -21.93 11.99 18.08
N ALA A 400 -23.18 11.63 17.80
CA ALA A 400 -23.81 10.45 18.37
C ALA A 400 -23.20 9.15 17.81
N ASP A 401 -22.88 9.12 16.51
CA ASP A 401 -22.18 8.00 15.89
C ASP A 401 -20.81 7.78 16.55
N ILE A 402 -20.04 8.85 16.76
CA ILE A 402 -18.73 8.81 17.43
C ILE A 402 -18.87 8.26 18.85
N VAL A 403 -19.82 8.79 19.64
CA VAL A 403 -20.02 8.35 21.04
C VAL A 403 -20.45 6.88 21.10
N ALA A 404 -21.35 6.45 20.20
CA ALA A 404 -21.79 5.07 20.14
C ALA A 404 -20.64 4.13 19.73
N TRP A 405 -19.81 4.54 18.77
CA TRP A 405 -18.66 3.77 18.31
C TRP A 405 -17.60 3.60 19.39
N GLU A 406 -17.22 4.69 20.06
CA GLU A 406 -16.25 4.64 21.16
C GLU A 406 -16.75 3.81 22.35
N ALA A 407 -18.06 3.77 22.60
CA ALA A 407 -18.64 2.92 23.64
C ALA A 407 -18.52 1.42 23.34
N LEU A 408 -18.25 1.05 22.08
CA LEU A 408 -18.02 -0.32 21.62
C LEU A 408 -16.52 -0.65 21.48
N TRP A 409 -15.64 0.34 21.61
CA TRP A 409 -14.20 0.13 21.51
C TRP A 409 -13.66 -0.53 22.78
N GLU A 410 -13.42 -1.84 22.68
CA GLU A 410 -12.86 -2.66 23.73
C GLU A 410 -11.87 -3.67 23.14
N SER A 411 -10.86 -4.07 23.93
CA SER A 411 -9.97 -5.15 23.52
C SER A 411 -10.77 -6.44 23.37
N ILE A 412 -10.60 -7.10 22.22
CA ILE A 412 -11.21 -8.40 21.92
C ILE A 412 -10.17 -9.54 21.93
N ALA A 413 -8.93 -9.26 22.34
CA ALA A 413 -7.82 -10.21 22.29
C ALA A 413 -8.02 -11.46 23.16
N ASP A 414 -8.84 -11.37 24.21
CA ASP A 414 -9.16 -12.50 25.10
C ASP A 414 -10.26 -13.42 24.55
N LEU A 415 -10.93 -13.03 23.46
CA LEU A 415 -11.98 -13.82 22.80
C LEU A 415 -11.37 -14.81 21.80
N THR A 416 -12.02 -15.95 21.60
CA THR A 416 -11.65 -16.87 20.51
C THR A 416 -11.91 -16.23 19.15
N PRO A 417 -11.20 -16.63 18.07
CA PRO A 417 -11.41 -16.06 16.73
C PRO A 417 -12.87 -16.10 16.27
N VAL A 418 -13.61 -17.17 16.59
CA VAL A 418 -15.05 -17.29 16.28
C VAL A 418 -15.88 -16.26 17.04
N GLU A 419 -15.59 -16.02 18.32
CA GLU A 419 -16.30 -15.01 19.12
C GLU A 419 -15.98 -13.59 18.63
N GLN A 420 -14.73 -13.34 18.21
CA GLN A 420 -14.35 -12.07 17.60
C GLN A 420 -15.10 -11.82 16.28
N ALA A 421 -15.19 -12.84 15.40
CA ALA A 421 -15.96 -12.75 14.15
C ALA A 421 -17.45 -12.46 14.39
N LEU A 422 -18.04 -13.13 15.39
CA LEU A 422 -19.41 -12.87 15.80
C LEU A 422 -19.60 -11.44 16.31
N ARG A 423 -18.61 -10.89 17.03
CA ARG A 423 -18.63 -9.51 17.51
C ARG A 423 -18.67 -8.52 16.35
N PHE A 424 -17.85 -8.73 15.32
CA PHE A 424 -17.89 -7.91 14.11
C PHE A 424 -19.23 -8.02 13.38
N SER A 425 -19.74 -9.24 13.18
CA SER A 425 -21.04 -9.45 12.54
C SER A 425 -22.16 -8.70 13.26
N TRP A 426 -22.17 -8.68 14.59
CA TRP A 426 -23.15 -7.92 15.38
C TRP A 426 -22.95 -6.41 15.25
N LEU A 427 -21.71 -5.95 15.26
CA LEU A 427 -21.37 -4.54 15.02
C LEU A 427 -21.89 -4.10 13.64
N ALA A 428 -21.60 -4.87 12.58
CA ALA A 428 -22.00 -4.55 11.22
C ALA A 428 -23.53 -4.60 11.02
N ALA A 429 -24.20 -5.60 11.60
CA ALA A 429 -25.65 -5.71 11.54
C ALA A 429 -26.37 -4.56 12.29
N SER A 430 -25.77 -4.05 13.37
CA SER A 430 -26.34 -2.96 14.17
C SER A 430 -25.93 -1.56 13.70
N ALA A 431 -24.90 -1.46 12.87
CA ALA A 431 -24.45 -0.19 12.32
C ALA A 431 -25.54 0.45 11.45
N PRO A 432 -25.79 1.77 11.61
CA PRO A 432 -26.71 2.47 10.73
C PRO A 432 -26.19 2.46 9.28
N PRO A 433 -27.08 2.50 8.27
CA PRO A 433 -26.68 2.35 6.88
C PRO A 433 -25.60 3.32 6.40
N HIS A 434 -25.57 4.56 6.91
CA HIS A 434 -24.57 5.58 6.52
C HIS A 434 -23.15 5.28 7.04
N LEU A 435 -22.99 4.30 7.95
CA LEU A 435 -21.68 3.80 8.39
C LEU A 435 -21.27 2.51 7.68
N LYS A 436 -22.15 1.92 6.87
CA LYS A 436 -21.76 0.80 6.01
C LYS A 436 -20.99 1.33 4.81
N PHE A 437 -20.04 0.56 4.31
CA PHE A 437 -19.22 0.92 3.16
C PHE A 437 -19.30 -0.16 2.08
N HIS A 438 -19.38 0.29 0.83
CA HIS A 438 -19.33 -0.54 -0.36
C HIS A 438 -18.37 0.09 -1.36
N TYR A 439 -17.55 -0.75 -2.01
CA TYR A 439 -16.64 -0.28 -3.05
C TYR A 439 -17.39 0.38 -4.21
N PRO A 440 -16.70 1.20 -5.01
CA PRO A 440 -17.23 1.70 -6.27
C PRO A 440 -17.69 0.52 -7.13
N SER A 441 -18.86 0.66 -7.72
CA SER A 441 -19.44 -0.33 -8.62
C SER A 441 -20.20 0.38 -9.72
N TRP A 442 -20.20 -0.20 -10.93
CA TRP A 442 -20.96 0.35 -12.04
C TRP A 442 -22.44 0.55 -11.68
N ALA A 443 -22.98 -0.36 -10.88
CA ALA A 443 -24.37 -0.33 -10.44
C ALA A 443 -24.70 0.93 -9.63
N THR A 444 -23.74 1.49 -8.89
CA THR A 444 -23.90 2.66 -8.02
C THR A 444 -23.19 3.92 -8.54
N ARG A 445 -22.59 3.86 -9.74
CA ARG A 445 -21.78 4.95 -10.32
C ARG A 445 -22.44 6.33 -10.31
N SER A 446 -23.76 6.40 -10.47
CA SER A 446 -24.49 7.67 -10.49
C SER A 446 -24.48 8.38 -9.14
N ALA A 447 -24.31 7.65 -8.03
CA ALA A 447 -24.27 8.21 -6.69
C ALA A 447 -23.08 9.17 -6.51
N CYS A 448 -21.93 8.84 -7.11
CA CYS A 448 -20.68 9.59 -6.98
C CYS A 448 -20.31 10.45 -8.20
N ALA A 449 -21.13 10.42 -9.25
CA ALA A 449 -20.76 11.01 -10.54
C ALA A 449 -20.48 12.53 -10.47
N GLN A 450 -21.09 13.27 -9.54
CA GLN A 450 -20.83 14.70 -9.37
C GLN A 450 -19.54 14.96 -8.60
N GLU A 451 -19.31 14.17 -7.55
CA GLU A 451 -18.12 14.25 -6.71
C GLU A 451 -16.87 13.87 -7.49
N GLU A 452 -16.94 12.88 -8.38
CA GLU A 452 -15.82 12.49 -9.25
C GLU A 452 -15.33 13.62 -10.17
N LEU A 453 -16.18 14.61 -10.49
CA LEU A 453 -15.79 15.75 -11.34
C LEU A 453 -14.84 16.72 -10.65
N ASP A 454 -14.84 16.74 -9.32
CA ASP A 454 -13.99 17.64 -8.55
C ASP A 454 -12.61 16.99 -8.32
N PRO A 455 -11.50 17.59 -8.80
CA PRO A 455 -10.16 17.04 -8.59
C PRO A 455 -9.78 16.92 -7.10
N LEU A 456 -10.40 17.67 -6.20
CA LEU A 456 -10.11 17.66 -4.77
C LEU A 456 -11.00 16.70 -3.99
N LYS A 457 -12.07 16.17 -4.58
CA LYS A 457 -12.88 15.14 -3.93
C LYS A 457 -12.27 13.76 -4.16
N MET A 458 -12.06 13.05 -3.07
CA MET A 458 -11.49 11.72 -3.04
C MET A 458 -12.61 10.72 -2.79
N VAL A 459 -13.22 10.26 -3.88
CA VAL A 459 -14.31 9.29 -3.88
C VAL A 459 -13.79 7.93 -3.47
N MET A 460 -14.43 7.33 -2.47
CA MET A 460 -14.08 6.01 -1.94
C MET A 460 -15.04 4.92 -2.40
N GLY A 461 -16.33 5.25 -2.52
CA GLY A 461 -17.38 4.26 -2.77
C GLY A 461 -18.77 4.79 -2.38
N THR A 462 -19.66 3.92 -1.95
CA THR A 462 -21.01 4.28 -1.48
C THR A 462 -21.29 3.71 -0.11
N ASP A 463 -22.19 4.34 0.64
CA ASP A 463 -22.66 3.79 1.90
C ASP A 463 -23.88 2.85 1.73
N GLY A 464 -24.39 2.32 2.84
CA GLY A 464 -25.58 1.47 2.84
C GLY A 464 -26.89 2.18 2.48
N ASN A 465 -26.92 3.52 2.42
CA ASN A 465 -28.04 4.27 1.84
C ASN A 465 -27.92 4.41 0.32
N GLY A 466 -26.77 4.03 -0.25
CA GLY A 466 -26.45 4.24 -1.67
C GLY A 466 -25.92 5.63 -1.97
N ASP A 467 -25.54 6.41 -0.95
CA ASP A 467 -25.03 7.76 -1.12
C ASP A 467 -23.49 7.74 -1.28
N CYS A 468 -22.92 8.70 -2.01
CA CYS A 468 -21.48 8.74 -2.27
C CYS A 468 -20.60 9.00 -1.03
N VAL A 469 -19.64 8.13 -0.75
CA VAL A 469 -18.66 8.30 0.32
C VAL A 469 -17.38 8.90 -0.26
N TYR A 470 -17.00 10.07 0.25
CA TYR A 470 -15.79 10.79 -0.16
C TYR A 470 -15.27 11.67 0.98
N TRP A 471 -14.05 12.17 0.82
CA TRP A 471 -13.47 13.24 1.64
C TRP A 471 -12.86 14.32 0.74
N ASP A 472 -12.72 15.52 1.28
CA ASP A 472 -12.14 16.66 0.57
C ASP A 472 -10.64 16.72 0.84
N ALA A 473 -9.83 16.58 -0.22
CA ALA A 473 -8.40 16.76 -0.14
C ALA A 473 -8.03 18.24 -0.16
N SER A 474 -7.07 18.60 0.69
CA SER A 474 -6.30 19.82 0.54
C SER A 474 -5.16 19.61 -0.46
N ARG A 475 -4.77 20.68 -1.15
CA ARG A 475 -3.47 20.68 -1.82
C ARG A 475 -2.41 20.94 -0.76
N PRO A 476 -1.30 20.18 -0.75
CA PRO A 476 -0.20 20.50 0.15
C PRO A 476 0.28 21.94 -0.05
N GLU A 477 0.37 22.69 1.03
CA GLU A 477 0.83 24.09 1.03
C GLU A 477 2.32 24.22 1.40
N GLN A 478 2.91 23.13 1.88
CA GLN A 478 4.30 23.07 2.33
C GLN A 478 5.11 22.10 1.48
N TRP A 479 6.43 22.27 1.57
CA TRP A 479 7.42 21.51 0.84
C TRP A 479 8.40 20.85 1.81
N GLU A 480 8.86 19.67 1.46
CA GLU A 480 9.87 18.91 2.20
C GLU A 480 11.08 18.60 1.32
N VAL A 481 12.24 18.44 1.95
CA VAL A 481 13.45 17.91 1.31
C VAL A 481 13.46 16.39 1.47
N LEU A 482 13.76 15.67 0.39
CA LEU A 482 13.75 14.22 0.33
C LEU A 482 15.14 13.62 0.53
N ASN A 483 15.22 12.30 0.72
CA ASN A 483 16.47 11.59 0.98
C ASN A 483 17.48 11.69 -0.20
N ASP A 484 17.02 12.02 -1.42
CA ASP A 484 17.82 12.24 -2.62
C ASP A 484 18.18 13.73 -2.85
N GLY A 485 17.70 14.61 -1.95
CA GLY A 485 17.90 16.05 -1.99
C GLY A 485 16.92 16.78 -2.92
N SER A 486 15.96 16.10 -3.54
CA SER A 486 14.87 16.76 -4.25
C SER A 486 13.87 17.38 -3.27
N CYS A 487 12.90 18.11 -3.82
CA CYS A 487 11.89 18.84 -3.05
C CYS A 487 10.51 18.51 -3.59
N GLU A 488 9.58 18.21 -2.69
CA GLU A 488 8.21 17.84 -3.06
C GLU A 488 7.17 18.46 -2.11
N ALA A 489 5.98 18.72 -2.65
CA ALA A 489 4.86 19.22 -1.87
C ALA A 489 4.29 18.09 -0.99
N SER A 490 4.03 18.38 0.27
CA SER A 490 3.78 17.36 1.30
C SER A 490 2.83 17.86 2.38
N ASP A 491 1.93 16.98 2.83
CA ASP A 491 1.04 17.20 3.98
C ASP A 491 1.67 16.62 5.27
N SER A 492 2.84 15.99 5.16
CA SER A 492 3.54 15.39 6.29
C SER A 492 4.13 16.45 7.22
N SER A 493 4.33 16.07 8.48
CA SER A 493 4.99 16.92 9.49
C SER A 493 6.46 17.24 9.15
N ARG A 494 7.03 16.60 8.12
CA ARG A 494 8.39 16.85 7.60
C ARG A 494 8.44 17.99 6.58
N ALA A 495 7.29 18.47 6.10
CA ALA A 495 7.19 19.64 5.23
C ALA A 495 7.43 20.93 6.02
N GLN A 496 8.63 21.50 5.89
CA GLN A 496 9.08 22.65 6.68
C GLN A 496 9.15 23.97 5.88
N PHE A 497 9.02 23.91 4.56
CA PHE A 497 9.23 25.05 3.68
C PHE A 497 7.90 25.55 3.10
N SER A 498 7.66 26.86 3.12
CA SER A 498 6.43 27.45 2.58
C SER A 498 6.43 27.60 1.04
N SER A 499 7.54 27.30 0.37
CA SER A 499 7.63 27.36 -1.09
C SER A 499 8.68 26.40 -1.64
N LEU A 500 8.51 25.97 -2.90
CA LEU A 500 9.51 25.18 -3.63
C LEU A 500 10.85 25.90 -3.71
N ALA A 501 10.85 27.22 -3.93
CA ALA A 501 12.08 28.00 -4.05
C ALA A 501 12.89 27.94 -2.74
N ASP A 502 12.23 28.10 -1.60
CA ASP A 502 12.88 28.01 -0.28
C ASP A 502 13.40 26.60 -0.02
N CYS A 503 12.62 25.58 -0.37
CA CYS A 503 13.04 24.18 -0.28
C CYS A 503 14.29 23.91 -1.13
N VAL A 504 14.30 24.34 -2.40
CA VAL A 504 15.44 24.15 -3.31
C VAL A 504 16.69 24.86 -2.79
N VAL A 505 16.54 26.08 -2.28
CA VAL A 505 17.65 26.81 -1.65
C VAL A 505 18.16 26.05 -0.42
N ALA A 506 17.27 25.60 0.47
CA ALA A 506 17.64 24.85 1.66
C ALA A 506 18.33 23.52 1.31
N SER A 507 17.80 22.77 0.35
CA SER A 507 18.39 21.54 -0.16
C SER A 507 19.81 21.77 -0.71
N SER A 508 20.00 22.81 -1.54
CA SER A 508 21.31 23.14 -2.12
C SER A 508 22.37 23.52 -1.07
N GLN A 509 21.93 24.00 0.10
CA GLN A 509 22.80 24.36 1.22
C GLN A 509 22.97 23.22 2.23
N THR A 510 22.13 22.19 2.14
CA THR A 510 22.17 21.05 3.05
C THR A 510 23.38 20.20 2.73
N LYS A 511 24.14 19.90 3.77
CA LYS A 511 25.25 18.95 3.68
C LYS A 511 24.70 17.53 3.71
N TRP A 512 25.58 16.58 3.43
CA TRP A 512 25.26 15.17 3.40
C TRP A 512 25.99 14.44 4.51
N GLY A 513 25.27 13.56 5.19
CA GLY A 513 25.77 12.75 6.30
C GLY A 513 25.74 11.26 5.98
N CYS A 514 26.73 10.55 6.50
CA CYS A 514 26.78 9.09 6.46
C CYS A 514 26.03 8.52 7.66
N VAL A 515 24.99 7.73 7.42
CA VAL A 515 24.38 6.89 8.44
C VAL A 515 24.99 5.49 8.31
N ARG A 516 25.34 4.87 9.43
CA ARG A 516 25.86 3.50 9.48
C ARG A 516 25.09 2.71 10.52
N LEU A 517 24.56 1.56 10.12
CA LEU A 517 23.88 0.60 10.97
C LEU A 517 24.77 -0.64 11.08
N PRO A 518 25.22 -1.02 12.29
CA PRO A 518 26.05 -2.20 12.47
C PRO A 518 25.27 -3.48 12.12
N ALA A 519 25.97 -4.49 11.60
CA ALA A 519 25.36 -5.75 11.14
C ALA A 519 24.37 -6.38 12.16
N SER A 520 24.72 -6.37 13.46
CA SER A 520 23.86 -6.94 14.51
C SER A 520 22.53 -6.22 14.72
N GLU A 521 22.47 -4.92 14.45
CA GLU A 521 21.25 -4.12 14.53
C GLU A 521 20.45 -4.21 13.24
N SER A 522 21.15 -4.35 12.11
CA SER A 522 20.54 -4.44 10.78
C SER A 522 19.86 -5.76 10.45
N GLY A 523 19.92 -6.80 11.28
CA GLY A 523 19.40 -8.13 10.92
C GLY A 523 20.16 -8.84 9.78
N THR A 524 20.94 -8.13 8.97
CA THR A 524 21.78 -8.66 7.89
C THR A 524 23.18 -9.01 8.39
N HIS A 525 23.91 -9.83 7.62
CA HIS A 525 25.31 -10.16 7.92
C HIS A 525 26.31 -9.07 7.47
N VAL A 526 25.84 -7.87 7.08
CA VAL A 526 26.67 -6.82 6.48
C VAL A 526 26.44 -5.49 7.21
N ASP A 527 27.49 -4.67 7.35
CA ASP A 527 27.34 -3.30 7.84
C ASP A 527 26.66 -2.44 6.76
N ILE A 528 25.52 -1.87 7.10
CA ILE A 528 24.75 -1.03 6.20
C ILE A 528 25.23 0.41 6.35
N ALA A 529 25.46 1.09 5.23
CA ALA A 529 25.71 2.53 5.20
C ALA A 529 24.74 3.18 4.21
N TYR A 530 24.37 4.43 4.43
CA TYR A 530 23.65 5.22 3.44
C TYR A 530 23.81 6.72 3.67
N CYS A 531 23.48 7.51 2.65
CA CYS A 531 23.62 8.96 2.67
C CYS A 531 22.25 9.63 2.73
N VAL A 532 22.11 10.62 3.60
CA VAL A 532 20.92 11.45 3.72
C VAL A 532 21.27 12.93 3.86
N PRO A 533 20.34 13.84 3.53
CA PRO A 533 20.47 15.24 3.88
C PRO A 533 20.72 15.38 5.39
N ASN A 534 21.75 16.13 5.77
CA ASN A 534 22.09 16.37 7.16
C ASN A 534 22.74 17.76 7.30
N PRO A 535 22.10 18.71 8.00
CA PRO A 535 22.67 20.04 8.24
C PRO A 535 24.06 20.02 8.88
N THR A 536 24.39 18.99 9.67
CA THR A 536 25.69 18.81 10.32
C THR A 536 26.61 17.83 9.57
N GLY A 537 26.20 17.37 8.39
CA GLY A 537 26.96 16.44 7.56
C GLY A 537 28.33 16.97 7.13
N ASN A 538 29.22 16.06 6.72
CA ASN A 538 30.60 16.40 6.33
C ASN A 538 30.81 16.46 4.81
N HIS A 539 29.79 16.11 4.03
CA HIS A 539 29.90 16.02 2.57
C HIS A 539 29.11 17.14 1.90
N SER A 540 29.65 17.73 0.84
CA SER A 540 29.02 18.84 0.11
C SER A 540 28.01 18.41 -0.95
N SER A 541 27.92 17.11 -1.25
CA SER A 541 26.94 16.53 -2.17
C SER A 541 26.70 15.06 -1.83
N MET A 542 25.56 14.55 -2.29
CA MET A 542 25.19 13.13 -2.17
C MET A 542 26.27 12.21 -2.74
N GLY A 543 26.72 12.46 -3.97
CA GLY A 543 27.73 11.60 -4.62
C GLY A 543 29.09 11.56 -3.88
N ILE A 544 29.49 12.67 -3.26
CA ILE A 544 30.70 12.71 -2.41
C ILE A 544 30.49 11.91 -1.12
N CYS A 545 29.28 12.00 -0.54
CA CYS A 545 28.90 11.20 0.61
C CYS A 545 28.96 9.71 0.27
N GLU A 546 28.30 9.28 -0.81
CA GLU A 546 28.24 7.88 -1.21
C GLU A 546 29.64 7.32 -1.51
N ALA A 547 30.47 8.05 -2.25
CA ALA A 547 31.85 7.63 -2.54
C ALA A 547 32.70 7.46 -1.27
N SER A 548 32.35 8.15 -0.19
CA SER A 548 33.05 8.06 1.11
C SER A 548 32.44 7.00 2.03
N CYS A 549 31.11 6.84 1.99
CA CYS A 549 30.34 5.89 2.80
C CYS A 549 30.45 4.46 2.31
N PHE A 550 30.46 4.29 0.98
CA PHE A 550 30.61 3.03 0.26
C PHE A 550 31.93 3.05 -0.50
N PRO A 551 33.10 2.98 0.18
CA PRO A 551 34.35 2.89 -0.53
C PRO A 551 34.30 1.65 -1.40
N SER A 552 34.36 1.82 -2.72
CA SER A 552 34.33 0.71 -3.67
C SER A 552 35.34 -0.33 -3.22
N THR A 553 34.88 -1.51 -2.83
CA THR A 553 35.74 -2.67 -2.76
C THR A 553 36.20 -2.88 -4.19
N THR A 554 37.43 -2.48 -4.48
CA THR A 554 38.06 -2.74 -5.78
C THR A 554 37.75 -4.19 -6.16
N PRO A 555 37.24 -4.47 -7.37
CA PRO A 555 37.10 -5.85 -7.80
C PRO A 555 38.51 -6.42 -7.78
N GLU A 556 38.80 -7.37 -6.90
CA GLU A 556 39.95 -8.23 -7.12
C GLU A 556 39.76 -8.81 -8.51
N SER A 557 40.70 -8.49 -9.38
CA SER A 557 40.80 -8.97 -10.74
C SER A 557 40.64 -10.49 -10.75
N HIS A 558 39.45 -10.99 -11.06
CA HIS A 558 39.30 -12.32 -11.61
C HIS A 558 39.98 -12.30 -12.97
N VAL A 559 41.27 -12.59 -12.94
CA VAL A 559 42.04 -13.03 -14.10
C VAL A 559 41.25 -14.18 -14.70
N SER A 560 40.67 -13.92 -15.86
CA SER A 560 40.06 -14.93 -16.70
C SER A 560 41.17 -15.91 -17.11
N VAL A 561 41.30 -16.99 -16.36
CA VAL A 561 42.05 -18.15 -16.83
C VAL A 561 41.12 -18.89 -17.78
N PHE A 562 41.26 -18.59 -19.07
CA PHE A 562 40.81 -19.48 -20.12
C PHE A 562 41.67 -20.75 -20.07
N VAL A 563 41.04 -21.90 -19.79
CA VAL A 563 41.42 -23.21 -20.32
C VAL A 563 40.16 -23.93 -20.76
#